data_AF-A0A3S0SHB8-F1
#
_entry.id   AF-A0A3S0SHB8-F1
#
_cell.length_a   1.000
_cell.length_b   1.000
_cell.length_c   1.000
_cell.angle_alpha   90.00
_cell.angle_beta   90.00
_cell.angle_gamma   90.00
#
_symmetry.space_group_name_H-M   'P 1'
#
loop_
_entity.id
_entity.type
_entity.pdbx_description
1 polymer ?
#
loop_
_entity_poly.entity_id
_entity_poly.type
_entity_poly.pdbx_seq_one_letter_code
_entity_poly.pdbx_strand_id
1 'polypeptide(L)'
;MEWAALKAKHARAAYDAESRDLHVKFPGSPPVKHADIPPHVYQNLLETSDPHFYYNYYVAPSRVASGGRHAVSLSYAMKLVLILATCSLLMATSLDPDHGGVFEESEIRSN
;
A
#
# COMPACT_ATOMS: atom_id res chain seq x y z
N MET A 1 -17.90 7.63 9.04
CA MET A 1 -17.16 7.65 10.32
C MET A 1 -17.53 8.93 11.07
N GLU A 2 -17.96 8.84 12.33
CA GLU A 2 -18.42 9.98 13.13
C GLU A 2 -17.44 10.30 14.26
N TRP A 3 -17.23 11.59 14.55
CA TRP A 3 -16.37 12.05 15.64
C TRP A 3 -17.16 12.17 16.95
N ALA A 4 -16.82 11.34 17.93
CA ALA A 4 -17.31 11.42 19.30
C ALA A 4 -16.39 12.28 20.18
N ALA A 5 -16.98 13.00 21.13
CA ALA A 5 -16.23 13.74 22.13
C ALA A 5 -15.63 12.79 23.18
N LEU A 6 -14.38 13.03 23.57
CA LEU A 6 -13.75 12.34 24.69
C LEU A 6 -14.05 13.09 25.99
N LYS A 7 -13.87 12.44 27.15
CA LYS A 7 -13.92 13.07 28.47
C LYS A 7 -12.68 13.94 28.76
N ALA A 8 -12.19 14.65 27.75
CA ALA A 8 -11.12 15.63 27.82
C ALA A 8 -11.50 16.82 26.95
N LYS A 9 -11.19 18.04 27.44
CA LYS A 9 -11.64 19.28 26.81
C LYS A 9 -11.14 19.38 25.36
N HIS A 10 -12.07 19.57 24.42
CA HIS A 10 -11.81 19.66 22.97
C HIS A 10 -11.08 18.45 22.35
N ALA A 11 -11.08 17.29 23.01
CA ALA A 11 -10.56 16.05 22.45
C ALA A 11 -11.68 15.22 21.82
N ARG A 12 -11.38 14.56 20.71
CA ARG A 12 -12.35 13.75 19.95
C ARG A 12 -11.71 12.47 19.41
N ALA A 13 -12.52 11.44 19.24
CA ALA A 13 -12.13 10.22 18.57
C ALA A 13 -13.23 9.75 17.60
N ALA A 14 -12.83 9.12 16.51
CA ALA A 14 -13.71 8.48 15.56
C ALA A 14 -13.20 7.07 15.32
N TYR A 15 -14.09 6.09 15.17
CA TYR A 15 -13.73 4.70 14.88
C TYR A 15 -14.46 4.19 13.65
N ASP A 16 -13.72 3.49 12.78
CA ASP A 16 -14.26 2.75 11.64
C ASP A 16 -14.20 1.26 11.96
N ALA A 17 -15.37 0.64 12.12
CA ALA A 17 -15.49 -0.75 12.50
C ALA A 17 -15.10 -1.73 11.39
N GLU A 18 -15.20 -1.32 10.12
CA GLU A 18 -14.87 -2.18 8.98
C GLU A 18 -13.34 -2.28 8.82
N SER A 19 -12.65 -1.13 8.85
CA SER A 19 -11.20 -1.06 8.71
C SER A 19 -10.43 -1.20 10.02
N ARG A 20 -11.13 -1.10 11.17
CA ARG A 20 -10.56 -1.02 12.54
C ARG A 20 -9.64 0.18 12.73
N ASP A 21 -9.85 1.24 11.95
CA ASP A 21 -9.11 2.47 12.03
C ASP A 21 -9.67 3.37 13.14
N LEU A 22 -8.82 3.77 14.08
CA LEU A 22 -9.11 4.76 15.10
C LEU A 22 -8.45 6.09 14.73
N HIS A 23 -9.24 7.15 14.65
CA HIS A 23 -8.75 8.52 14.52
C HIS A 23 -8.90 9.23 15.85
N VAL A 24 -7.84 9.90 16.33
CA VAL A 24 -7.83 10.65 17.59
C VAL A 24 -7.34 12.06 17.35
N LYS A 25 -8.00 13.05 17.95
CA LYS A 25 -7.61 14.47 17.89
C LYS A 25 -7.60 15.05 19.30
N PHE A 26 -6.43 15.43 19.79
CA PHE A 26 -6.27 16.21 21.00
C PHE A 26 -6.04 17.71 20.68
N PRO A 27 -6.33 18.62 21.63
CA PRO A 27 -6.10 20.04 21.44
C PRO A 27 -4.64 20.34 21.10
N GLY A 28 -4.40 21.27 20.16
CA GLY A 28 -3.04 21.65 19.76
C GLY A 28 -2.29 20.62 18.90
N SER A 29 -2.94 19.52 18.50
CA SER A 29 -2.34 18.50 17.65
C SER A 29 -3.18 18.22 16.39
N PRO A 30 -2.55 17.83 15.27
CA PRO A 30 -3.28 17.30 14.13
C PRO A 30 -3.94 15.96 14.50
N PRO A 31 -5.04 15.57 13.83
CA PRO A 31 -5.61 14.24 13.98
C PRO A 31 -4.58 13.14 13.66
N VAL A 32 -4.53 12.11 14.49
CA VAL A 32 -3.66 10.94 14.30
C VAL A 32 -4.52 9.73 14.02
N LYS A 33 -4.12 8.92 13.04
CA LYS A 33 -4.76 7.65 12.70
C LYS A 33 -3.95 6.49 13.27
N HIS A 34 -4.64 5.49 13.81
CA HIS A 34 -4.11 4.22 14.28
C HIS A 34 -4.90 3.09 13.62
N ALA A 35 -4.20 2.13 13.01
CA ALA A 35 -4.82 0.97 12.38
C ALA A 35 -4.93 -0.20 13.38
N ASP A 36 -5.74 -1.20 13.03
CA ASP A 36 -5.87 -2.47 13.76
C ASP A 36 -6.24 -2.30 15.25
N ILE A 37 -6.96 -1.22 15.59
CA ILE A 37 -7.39 -0.97 16.95
C ILE A 37 -8.62 -1.84 17.27
N PRO A 38 -8.57 -2.69 18.31
CA PRO A 38 -9.73 -3.46 18.72
C PRO A 38 -10.91 -2.58 19.15
N PRO A 39 -12.17 -2.98 18.89
CA PRO A 39 -13.35 -2.18 19.24
C PRO A 39 -13.42 -1.77 20.73
N HIS A 40 -13.02 -2.67 21.64
CA HIS A 40 -13.04 -2.39 23.07
C HIS A 40 -12.05 -1.29 23.49
N VAL A 41 -10.94 -1.09 22.76
CA VAL A 41 -9.99 -0.01 23.03
C VAL A 41 -10.61 1.34 22.71
N TYR A 42 -11.36 1.44 21.61
CA TYR A 42 -12.14 2.64 21.29
C TYR A 42 -13.18 2.93 22.36
N GLN A 43 -13.95 1.91 22.77
CA GLN A 43 -14.97 2.07 23.81
C GLN A 43 -14.37 2.53 25.15
N ASN A 44 -13.28 1.92 25.58
CA ASN A 44 -12.55 2.32 26.78
C ASN A 44 -12.03 3.77 26.69
N LEU A 45 -11.57 4.21 25.52
CA LEU A 45 -11.12 5.59 25.29
C LEU A 45 -12.28 6.61 25.40
N LEU A 46 -13.51 6.24 25.02
CA LEU A 46 -14.69 7.08 25.24
C LEU A 46 -15.09 7.15 26.72
N GLU A 47 -14.95 6.04 27.44
CA GLU A 47 -15.45 5.88 28.80
C GLU A 47 -14.48 6.34 29.89
N THR A 48 -13.17 6.29 29.63
CA THR A 48 -12.12 6.68 30.59
C THR A 48 -12.25 8.12 31.09
N SER A 49 -11.98 8.32 32.38
CA SER A 49 -11.92 9.66 32.99
C SER A 49 -10.67 10.44 32.61
N ASP A 50 -9.61 9.76 32.16
CA ASP A 50 -8.37 10.39 31.68
C ASP A 50 -8.02 9.87 30.27
N PRO A 51 -8.58 10.50 29.22
CA PRO A 51 -8.28 10.13 27.84
C PRO A 51 -6.82 10.33 27.44
N HIS A 52 -6.11 11.30 28.04
CA HIS A 52 -4.70 11.55 27.71
C HIS A 52 -3.81 10.41 28.21
N PHE A 53 -3.98 10.02 29.48
CA PHE A 53 -3.29 8.87 30.04
C PHE A 53 -3.62 7.59 29.26
N TYR A 54 -4.91 7.31 29.05
CA TYR A 54 -5.33 6.09 28.34
C TYR A 54 -4.73 6.02 26.94
N TYR A 55 -4.81 7.13 26.19
CA TYR A 55 -4.23 7.21 24.85
C TYR A 55 -2.72 6.94 24.88
N ASN A 56 -1.97 7.60 25.77
CA ASN A 56 -0.51 7.48 25.81
C ASN A 56 -0.02 6.08 26.17
N TYR A 57 -0.79 5.31 26.95
CA TYR A 57 -0.40 3.98 27.41
C TYR A 57 -0.97 2.84 26.55
N TYR A 58 -2.17 2.98 26.00
CA TYR A 58 -2.86 1.87 25.32
C TYR A 58 -3.05 2.07 23.81
N VAL A 59 -2.85 3.29 23.30
CA VAL A 59 -3.10 3.60 21.88
C VAL A 59 -1.84 4.11 21.18
N ALA A 60 -1.17 5.11 21.74
CA ALA A 60 0.03 5.71 21.17
C ALA A 60 1.21 4.72 21.00
N PRO A 61 1.46 3.74 21.89
CA PRO A 61 2.52 2.75 21.70
C PRO A 61 2.25 1.80 20.52
N SER A 62 0.98 1.69 20.08
CA SER A 62 0.58 0.96 18.87
C SER A 62 1.03 1.63 17.57
N ARG A 63 1.83 2.70 17.66
CA ARG A 63 2.66 3.28 16.58
C ARG A 63 3.73 2.32 16.05
N VAL A 64 3.51 1.01 16.05
CA VAL A 64 4.20 0.14 15.09
C VAL A 64 3.92 0.80 13.75
N ALA A 65 4.97 1.32 13.12
CA ALA A 65 4.86 2.11 11.91
C ALA A 65 3.85 1.40 11.03
N SER A 66 2.72 2.06 10.74
CA SER A 66 1.78 1.57 9.75
C SER A 66 2.66 1.24 8.56
N GLY A 67 2.93 -0.05 8.34
CA GLY A 67 3.59 -0.56 7.16
C GLY A 67 2.57 -0.26 6.09
N GLY A 68 2.56 0.99 5.65
CA GLY A 68 1.39 1.64 5.11
C GLY A 68 0.98 0.76 3.98
N ARG A 69 -0.21 0.12 4.11
CA ARG A 69 -0.77 -0.86 3.18
C ARG A 69 -0.27 -0.45 1.82
N HIS A 70 0.80 -1.08 1.34
CA HIS A 70 1.64 -0.46 0.31
C HIS A 70 0.73 -0.34 -0.89
N ALA A 71 0.20 0.86 -1.12
CA ALA A 71 -0.42 1.21 -2.37
C ALA A 71 0.69 0.92 -3.35
N VAL A 72 0.57 -0.19 -4.09
CA VAL A 72 1.60 -0.67 -4.99
C VAL A 72 2.00 0.54 -5.81
N SER A 73 3.22 1.01 -5.59
CA SER A 73 3.64 2.29 -6.14
C SER A 73 3.44 2.20 -7.64
N LEU A 74 2.66 3.12 -8.21
CA LEU A 74 2.37 3.15 -9.64
C LEU A 74 3.67 3.11 -10.47
N SER A 75 4.76 3.67 -9.91
CA SER A 75 6.10 3.58 -10.46
C SER A 75 6.62 2.14 -10.56
N TYR A 76 6.36 1.31 -9.55
CA TYR A 76 6.76 -0.10 -9.54
C TYR A 76 5.96 -0.93 -10.54
N ALA A 77 4.65 -0.69 -10.64
CA ALA A 77 3.80 -1.31 -11.65
C ALA A 77 4.27 -0.95 -13.07
N MET A 78 4.60 0.33 -13.31
CA MET A 78 5.09 0.80 -14.60
C MET A 78 6.46 0.19 -14.98
N LYS A 79 7.36 0.04 -13.99
CA LYS A 79 8.65 -0.65 -14.20
C LYS A 79 8.47 -2.11 -14.60
N LEU A 80 7.53 -2.83 -13.96
CA LEU A 80 7.23 -4.22 -14.31
C LEU A 80 6.68 -4.34 -15.74
N VAL A 81 5.77 -3.44 -16.14
CA VAL A 81 5.24 -3.40 -17.52
C VAL A 81 6.37 -3.18 -18.53
N LEU A 82 7.31 -2.27 -18.25
CA LEU A 82 8.45 -2.03 -19.13
C LEU A 82 9.33 -3.27 -19.27
N ILE A 83 9.64 -3.95 -18.15
CA ILE A 83 10.44 -5.17 -18.16
C ILE A 83 9.75 -6.28 -18.95
N LEU A 84 8.44 -6.46 -18.77
CA LEU A 84 7.68 -7.46 -19.52
C LEU A 84 7.65 -7.14 -21.02
N ALA A 85 7.53 -5.86 -21.40
CA ALA A 85 7.57 -5.44 -22.79
C ALA A 85 8.95 -5.69 -23.43
N THR A 86 10.06 -5.38 -22.74
CA THR A 86 11.41 -5.64 -23.27
C THR A 86 11.71 -7.13 -23.36
N CYS A 87 11.32 -7.93 -22.37
CA CYS A 87 11.43 -9.39 -22.44
C CYS A 87 10.62 -9.97 -23.60
N SER A 88 9.40 -9.47 -23.83
CA SER A 88 8.55 -9.92 -24.95
C SER A 88 9.17 -9.56 -26.29
N LEU A 89 9.74 -8.36 -26.42
CA LEU A 89 10.44 -7.92 -27.63
C LEU A 89 11.68 -8.78 -27.91
N LEU A 90 12.50 -9.04 -26.89
CA LEU A 90 13.69 -9.87 -27.01
C LEU A 90 13.33 -11.30 -27.46
N MET A 91 12.29 -11.89 -26.87
CA MET A 91 11.82 -13.22 -27.28
C MET A 91 11.23 -13.22 -28.69
N ALA A 92 10.53 -12.16 -29.10
CA ALA A 92 10.01 -12.04 -30.47
C ALA A 92 11.16 -11.94 -31.49
N THR A 93 12.24 -11.22 -31.18
CA THR A 93 13.42 -11.11 -32.06
C THR A 93 14.29 -12.36 -32.07
N SER A 94 14.23 -13.21 -31.03
CA SER A 94 14.92 -14.50 -31.04
C SER A 94 14.10 -15.61 -31.71
N LEU A 95 12.80 -15.40 -31.86
CA LEU A 95 11.85 -16.30 -32.53
C LEU A 95 11.64 -15.95 -34.00
N ASP A 96 12.41 -15.02 -34.60
CA ASP A 96 12.46 -14.82 -36.05
C ASP A 96 13.62 -15.65 -36.64
N PRO A 97 13.37 -16.85 -37.19
CA PRO A 97 14.40 -17.69 -37.77
C PRO A 97 14.34 -17.65 -39.30
N ASP A 98 13.82 -16.58 -39.92
CA ASP A 98 13.62 -16.57 -41.36
C ASP A 98 13.90 -15.21 -41.99
N HIS A 99 15.18 -14.97 -42.33
CA HIS A 99 15.53 -14.23 -43.54
C HIS A 99 16.86 -14.75 -44.11
N GLY A 100 16.73 -15.79 -44.95
CA GLY A 100 17.44 -15.83 -46.24
C GLY A 100 18.87 -16.37 -46.23
N GLY A 101 19.04 -17.66 -45.95
CA GLY A 101 20.19 -18.39 -46.45
C GLY A 101 20.17 -18.41 -47.98
N VAL A 102 21.10 -17.69 -48.61
CA VAL A 102 21.38 -17.80 -50.04
C VAL A 102 21.90 -19.21 -50.32
N PHE A 103 21.04 -20.09 -50.79
CA PHE A 103 21.46 -21.31 -51.47
C PHE A 103 21.98 -20.89 -52.86
N GLU A 104 23.31 -20.79 -52.99
CA GLU A 104 23.93 -20.84 -54.32
C GLU A 104 23.77 -22.27 -54.85
N GLU A 105 22.72 -22.47 -55.63
CA GLU A 105 22.51 -23.64 -56.46
C GLU A 105 23.61 -23.63 -57.53
N SER A 106 24.67 -24.38 -57.30
CA SER A 106 25.76 -24.55 -58.26
C SER A 106 25.22 -25.36 -59.43
N GLU A 107 24.82 -24.68 -60.50
CA GLU A 107 24.51 -25.31 -61.79
C GLU A 107 25.74 -26.07 -62.29
N ILE A 108 25.72 -27.39 -62.12
CA ILE A 108 26.59 -28.31 -62.84
C ILE A 108 26.09 -28.33 -64.28
N ARG A 109 26.61 -27.46 -65.13
CA ARG A 109 26.48 -27.59 -66.59
C ARG A 109 27.72 -28.25 -67.16
N SER A 110 27.57 -29.54 -67.46
CA SER A 110 28.45 -30.29 -68.36
C SER A 110 28.08 -29.98 -69.81
N ASN A 111 28.99 -29.34 -70.54
CA ASN A 111 29.49 -29.74 -71.87
C ASN A 111 30.53 -28.73 -72.35
#